data_AF-A0A1Q6LBL1-F1
#
_entry.id   AF-A0A1Q6LBL1-F1
#
_cell.length_a   1.000
_cell.length_b   1.000
_cell.length_c   1.000
_cell.angle_alpha   90.00
_cell.angle_beta   90.00
_cell.angle_gamma   90.00
#
_symmetry.space_group_name_H-M   'P 1'
#
loop_
_entity.id
_entity.type
_entity.pdbx_description
1 polymer ?
#
loop_
_entity_poly.entity_id
_entity_poly.type
_entity_poly.pdbx_seq_one_letter_code
_entity_poly.pdbx_strand_id
1 'polypeptide(L)'
;MTSDMKKDLARDIKLGIHQFTDIIPEIYFRDDSESIMIVFEKVIPDKETISNIKSALKIFGNEVLLNDLSENKFISLLIVRN
;
A
#
# COMPACT_ATOMS: atom_id res chain seq x y z
N MET A 1 4.15 10.49 -13.18
CA MET A 1 3.60 9.31 -13.91
C MET A 1 2.41 9.63 -14.82
N THR A 2 2.26 8.95 -15.96
CA THR A 2 1.02 8.98 -16.78
C THR A 2 -0.10 8.16 -16.13
N SER A 3 -1.36 8.32 -16.60
CA SER A 3 -2.50 7.54 -16.08
C SER A 3 -2.30 6.02 -16.22
N ASP A 4 -1.75 5.57 -17.35
CA ASP A 4 -1.53 4.15 -17.60
C ASP A 4 -0.44 3.57 -16.68
N MET A 5 0.65 4.31 -16.46
CA MET A 5 1.68 3.92 -15.48
C MET A 5 1.11 3.79 -14.06
N LYS A 6 0.21 4.71 -13.65
CA LYS A 6 -0.48 4.61 -12.34
C LYS A 6 -1.33 3.34 -12.25
N LYS A 7 -2.02 2.95 -13.33
CA LYS A 7 -2.85 1.73 -13.36
C LYS A 7 -2.01 0.46 -13.27
N ASP A 8 -0.92 0.38 -14.04
CA ASP A 8 -0.02 -0.78 -14.01
C ASP A 8 0.61 -0.94 -12.62
N LEU A 9 1.10 0.16 -12.04
CA LEU A 9 1.69 0.13 -10.71
C LEU A 9 0.68 -0.24 -9.62
N ALA A 10 -0.55 0.27 -9.71
CA ALA A 10 -1.63 -0.12 -8.79
C ALA A 10 -1.93 -1.63 -8.88
N ARG A 11 -1.93 -2.19 -10.09
CA ARG A 11 -2.12 -3.63 -10.30
C ARG A 11 -0.99 -4.43 -9.64
N ASP A 12 0.25 -4.03 -9.87
CA ASP A 12 1.41 -4.76 -9.36
C ASP A 12 1.49 -4.71 -7.82
N ILE A 13 1.15 -3.56 -7.22
CA ILE A 13 1.01 -3.43 -5.76
C ILE A 13 -0.08 -4.38 -5.24
N LYS A 14 -1.26 -4.41 -5.88
CA LYS A 14 -2.35 -5.32 -5.48
C LYS A 14 -1.94 -6.78 -5.58
N LEU A 15 -1.21 -7.17 -6.63
CA LEU A 15 -0.68 -8.53 -6.78
C LEU A 15 0.33 -8.87 -5.68
N GLY A 16 1.22 -7.94 -5.30
CA GLY A 16 2.14 -8.13 -4.19
C GLY A 16 1.42 -8.32 -2.85
N ILE A 17 0.33 -7.58 -2.61
CA ILE A 17 -0.48 -7.70 -1.39
C ILE A 17 -1.27 -9.01 -1.38
N HIS A 18 -1.80 -9.44 -2.53
CA HIS A 18 -2.60 -10.64 -2.67
C HIS A 18 -1.84 -11.95 -2.33
N GLN A 19 -0.51 -11.91 -2.32
CA GLN A 19 0.32 -13.03 -1.85
C GLN A 19 0.13 -13.32 -0.35
N PHE A 20 -0.34 -12.34 0.42
CA PHE A 20 -0.46 -12.43 1.88
C PHE A 20 -1.92 -12.33 2.36
N THR A 21 -2.82 -11.72 1.59
CA THR A 21 -4.20 -11.50 2.00
C THR A 21 -5.16 -11.32 0.82
N ASP A 22 -6.40 -11.77 0.97
CA ASP A 22 -7.49 -11.48 0.03
C ASP A 22 -8.12 -10.10 0.25
N ILE A 23 -7.69 -9.37 1.30
CA ILE A 23 -8.21 -8.04 1.60
C ILE A 23 -7.68 -7.06 0.54
N ILE A 24 -8.61 -6.44 -0.20
CA ILE A 24 -8.29 -5.51 -1.28
C ILE A 24 -8.12 -4.11 -0.70
N PRO A 25 -6.94 -3.48 -0.81
CA PRO A 25 -6.75 -2.11 -0.38
C PRO A 25 -7.16 -1.11 -1.46
N GLU A 26 -7.39 0.11 -1.01
CA GLU A 26 -7.47 1.29 -1.86
C GLU A 26 -6.07 1.87 -2.10
N ILE A 27 -5.81 2.35 -3.31
CA ILE A 27 -4.50 2.87 -3.72
C ILE A 27 -4.67 4.29 -4.26
N TYR A 28 -3.95 5.22 -3.65
CA TYR A 28 -3.96 6.63 -3.96
C TYR A 28 -2.59 7.07 -4.44
N PHE A 29 -2.56 7.76 -5.58
CA PHE A 29 -1.35 8.39 -6.12
C PHE A 29 -1.44 9.87 -5.87
N ARG A 30 -0.39 10.46 -5.29
CA ARG A 30 -0.30 11.92 -5.20
C ARG A 30 0.03 12.48 -6.59
N ASP A 31 -0.57 13.62 -6.96
CA ASP A 31 -0.31 14.21 -8.27
C ASP A 31 1.06 14.90 -8.36
N ASP A 32 1.51 15.46 -7.23
CA ASP A 32 2.78 16.22 -7.14
C ASP A 32 3.94 15.42 -6.54
N SER A 33 3.77 14.11 -6.32
CA SER A 33 4.87 13.25 -5.89
C SER A 33 4.72 11.84 -6.44
N GLU A 34 5.84 11.13 -6.53
CA GLU A 34 5.83 9.69 -6.86
C GLU A 34 5.41 8.82 -5.65
N SER A 35 4.88 9.43 -4.58
CA SER A 35 4.43 8.72 -3.39
C SER A 35 3.07 8.05 -3.60
N ILE A 36 2.91 6.89 -2.98
CA ILE A 36 1.72 6.04 -3.14
C ILE A 36 1.20 5.70 -1.75
N MET A 37 -0.06 5.99 -1.50
CA MET A 37 -0.72 5.64 -0.25
C MET A 37 -1.64 4.44 -0.48
N ILE A 38 -1.50 3.43 0.34
CA ILE A 38 -2.28 2.19 0.33
C ILE A 38 -3.08 2.16 1.61
N VAL A 39 -4.39 1.99 1.52
CA VAL A 39 -5.31 2.06 2.66
C VAL A 39 -6.12 0.77 2.71
N PHE A 40 -6.11 0.11 3.87
CA PHE A 40 -7.05 -0.97 4.17
C PHE A 40 -8.12 -0.40 5.10
N GLU A 41 -9.36 -0.35 4.63
CA GLU A 41 -10.49 0.12 5.43
C GLU A 41 -11.44 -1.02 5.78
N LYS A 42 -12.10 -0.91 6.94
CA LYS A 42 -13.17 -1.79 7.46
C LYS A 42 -12.71 -3.20 7.83
N VAL A 43 -11.91 -3.84 6.98
CA VAL A 43 -11.27 -5.14 7.22
C VAL A 43 -9.77 -4.94 7.13
N ILE A 44 -9.07 -5.21 8.23
CA ILE A 44 -7.64 -4.95 8.36
C ILE A 44 -6.92 -6.30 8.46
N PRO A 45 -5.87 -6.54 7.65
CA PRO A 45 -5.02 -7.71 7.84
C PRO A 45 -4.39 -7.71 9.24
N ASP A 46 -4.11 -8.88 9.79
CA ASP A 46 -3.43 -8.97 11.09
C ASP A 46 -2.01 -8.38 11.04
N LYS A 47 -1.40 -8.19 12.21
CA LYS A 47 -0.10 -7.53 12.35
C LYS A 47 1.03 -8.25 11.60
N GLU A 48 1.02 -9.57 11.56
CA GLU A 48 2.05 -10.35 10.87
C GLU A 48 1.89 -10.18 9.35
N THR A 49 0.67 -10.30 8.87
CA THR A 49 0.30 -10.07 7.47
C THR A 49 0.68 -8.66 7.01
N ILE A 50 0.39 -7.62 7.79
CA ILE A 50 0.80 -6.24 7.51
C ILE A 50 2.33 -6.10 7.45
N SER A 51 3.06 -6.74 8.36
CA SER A 51 4.53 -6.71 8.37
C SER A 51 5.12 -7.33 7.09
N ASN A 52 4.54 -8.44 6.64
CA ASN A 52 4.93 -9.13 5.41
C ASN A 52 4.62 -8.28 4.17
N ILE A 53 3.40 -7.71 4.09
CA ILE A 53 3.01 -6.77 3.05
C ILE A 53 3.98 -5.58 3.00
N LYS A 54 4.24 -4.93 4.13
CA LYS A 54 5.17 -3.79 4.23
C LYS A 54 6.55 -4.15 3.68
N SER A 55 7.05 -5.35 3.98
CA SER A 55 8.34 -5.84 3.52
C SER A 55 8.35 -6.09 2.01
N ALA A 56 7.31 -6.72 1.47
CA ALA A 56 7.18 -6.98 0.02
C ALA A 56 7.07 -5.68 -0.79
N LEU A 57 6.38 -4.67 -0.27
CA LEU A 57 6.16 -3.40 -0.97
C LEU A 57 7.40 -2.52 -1.06
N LYS A 58 8.49 -2.83 -0.34
CA LYS A 58 9.78 -2.12 -0.45
C LYS A 58 10.38 -2.16 -1.86
N ILE A 59 9.99 -3.10 -2.72
CA ILE A 59 10.46 -3.12 -4.11
C ILE A 59 9.94 -1.92 -4.92
N PHE A 60 8.84 -1.31 -4.48
CA PHE A 60 8.20 -0.22 -5.21
C PHE A 60 8.70 1.16 -4.77
N GLY A 61 9.47 1.29 -3.68
CA GLY A 61 9.96 2.58 -3.20
C GLY A 61 11.06 2.47 -2.14
N ASN A 62 11.67 3.60 -1.80
CA ASN A 62 12.79 3.67 -0.88
C ASN A 62 12.38 3.36 0.55
N GLU A 63 11.16 3.75 0.92
CA GLU A 63 10.61 3.55 2.24
C GLU A 63 9.12 3.20 2.16
N VAL A 64 8.69 2.32 3.07
CA VAL A 64 7.27 2.05 3.31
C VAL A 64 6.98 2.42 4.76
N LEU A 65 6.25 3.51 4.97
CA LEU A 65 5.84 3.98 6.29
C LEU A 65 4.50 3.35 6.65
N LEU A 66 4.36 2.93 7.91
CA LEU A 66 3.11 2.39 8.43
C LEU A 66 2.48 3.41 9.37
N ASN A 67 1.21 3.74 9.12
CA ASN A 67 0.40 4.51 10.05
C ASN A 67 -0.76 3.62 10.54
N ASP A 68 -0.65 3.22 11.80
CA ASP A 68 -1.61 2.39 12.52
C ASP A 68 -2.27 3.26 13.59
N LEU A 69 -3.52 3.67 13.37
CA LEU A 69 -4.31 4.37 14.36
C LEU A 69 -5.15 3.33 15.09
N SER A 70 -4.70 2.96 16.30
CA SER A 70 -5.27 1.90 17.14
C SER A 70 -6.77 2.02 17.45
N GLU A 71 -7.38 3.18 17.22
CA GLU A 71 -8.82 3.43 17.44
C GLU A 71 -9.67 3.41 16.16
N ASN A 72 -9.05 3.42 14.98
CA ASN A 72 -9.74 3.55 13.72
C ASN A 72 -9.68 2.25 12.91
N LYS A 73 -10.79 1.92 12.26
CA LYS A 73 -10.97 0.72 11.40
C LYS A 73 -10.19 0.82 10.09
N PHE A 74 -9.00 1.41 10.10
CA PHE A 74 -8.13 1.48 8.95
C PHE A 74 -6.65 1.40 9.35
N ILE A 75 -5.86 0.91 8.41
CA ILE A 75 -4.40 0.98 8.45
C ILE A 75 -3.92 1.50 7.10
N SER A 76 -2.86 2.30 7.11
CA SER A 76 -2.31 2.84 5.87
C SER A 76 -0.81 2.63 5.75
N LEU A 77 -0.37 2.33 4.53
CA LEU A 77 1.03 2.22 4.15
C LEU A 77 1.34 3.32 3.14
N LEU A 78 2.40 4.09 3.37
CA LEU A 78 2.89 5.09 2.44
C LEU A 78 4.21 4.62 1.83
N ILE A 79 4.21 4.39 0.52
CA ILE A 79 5.41 4.11 -0.27
C ILE A 79 5.99 5.46 -0.74
N VAL A 80 7.21 5.76 -0.34
CA VAL A 80 7.94 6.95 -0.76
C VAL A 80 8.92 6.58 -1.87
N ARG A 81 8.76 7.19 -3.04
CA ARG A 81 9.62 7.03 -4.22
C ARG A 81 10.30 8.37 -4.49
N ASN A 82 11.59 8.35 -4.86
CA ASN A 82 12.33 9.55 -5.26
C ASN A 82 12.08 9.89 -6.73
#